data_AF-A0A0D0AK98-F1
#
_entry.id   AF-A0A0D0AK98-F1
#
_cell.length_a   1.000
_cell.length_b   1.000
_cell.length_c   1.000
_cell.angle_alpha   90.00
_cell.angle_beta   90.00
_cell.angle_gamma   90.00
#
_symmetry.space_group_name_H-M   'P 1'
#
loop_
_entity.id
_entity.type
_entity.pdbx_description
1 polymer ?
#
loop_
_entity_poly.entity_id
_entity_poly.type
_entity_poly.pdbx_seq_one_letter_code
_entity_poly.pdbx_strand_id
1 'polypeptide(L)'
;QELANHTALVQHLQFSPNGEYLATSSWDRSSIICRVGAVLVPRDVRGFSGQVAWHVMRRVSATGMILLTRLTRRIKVWTEDGLCKRTIDQPHSVSYIAWLPNGESN
;
A
#
# COMPACT_ATOMS: atom_id res chain seq x y z
N GLN A 1 -8.55 -17.71 11.17
CA GLN A 1 -8.70 -16.26 11.39
C GLN A 1 -8.96 -15.63 10.03
N GLU A 2 -10.14 -15.07 9.82
CA GLU A 2 -10.49 -14.42 8.54
C GLU A 2 -9.70 -13.12 8.42
N LEU A 3 -8.93 -13.00 7.34
CA LEU A 3 -8.18 -11.80 7.02
C LEU A 3 -9.18 -10.73 6.59
N ALA A 4 -9.72 -9.99 7.57
CA ALA A 4 -10.42 -8.72 7.43
C ALA A 4 -11.35 -8.62 6.21
N ASN A 5 -12.59 -9.11 6.39
CA ASN A 5 -13.86 -8.75 5.75
C ASN A 5 -13.87 -7.70 4.62
N HIS A 6 -13.07 -7.93 3.58
CA HIS A 6 -13.30 -7.35 2.27
C HIS A 6 -14.68 -7.79 1.80
N THR A 7 -15.49 -6.83 1.36
CA THR A 7 -16.87 -7.11 0.92
C THR A 7 -16.94 -7.46 -0.56
N ALA A 8 -15.79 -7.48 -1.25
CA ALA A 8 -15.64 -7.83 -2.65
C ALA A 8 -14.31 -8.57 -2.91
N LEU A 9 -14.08 -8.94 -4.17
CA LEU A 9 -12.89 -9.67 -4.59
C LEU A 9 -11.61 -8.85 -4.35
N VAL A 10 -10.62 -9.48 -3.73
CA VAL A 10 -9.26 -8.95 -3.60
C VAL A 10 -8.60 -8.95 -4.97
N GLN A 11 -8.20 -7.77 -5.45
CA GLN A 11 -7.53 -7.60 -6.74
C GLN A 11 -6.02 -7.78 -6.66
N HIS A 12 -5.43 -7.40 -5.53
CA HIS A 12 -3.99 -7.35 -5.38
C HIS A 12 -3.61 -7.58 -3.92
N LEU A 13 -2.54 -8.32 -3.72
CA LEU A 13 -1.96 -8.59 -2.41
C LEU A 13 -0.44 -8.53 -2.53
N GLN A 14 0.23 -7.95 -1.55
CA GLN A 14 1.67 -7.90 -1.52
C GLN A 14 2.19 -7.87 -0.09
N PHE A 15 3.16 -8.75 0.19
CA PHE A 15 3.92 -8.69 1.43
C PHE A 15 4.91 -7.54 1.40
N SER A 16 5.13 -6.94 2.56
CA SER A 16 6.26 -6.04 2.74
C SER A 16 7.57 -6.83 2.56
N PRO A 17 8.64 -6.19 2.07
CA PRO A 17 9.93 -6.85 1.90
C PRO A 17 10.57 -7.41 3.19
N ASN A 18 10.16 -6.91 4.37
CA ASN A 18 10.57 -7.45 5.66
C ASN A 18 9.70 -8.61 6.17
N GLY A 19 8.60 -8.95 5.46
CA GLY A 19 7.67 -10.02 5.84
C GLY A 19 6.73 -9.69 7.00
N GLU A 20 6.84 -8.53 7.62
CA GLU A 20 6.07 -8.16 8.81
C GLU A 20 4.68 -7.57 8.51
N TYR A 21 4.42 -7.18 7.26
CA TYR A 21 3.17 -6.57 6.84
C TYR A 21 2.66 -7.20 5.54
N LEU A 22 1.34 -7.25 5.40
CA LEU A 22 0.64 -7.66 4.21
C LEU A 22 -0.30 -6.52 3.83
N ALA A 23 -0.16 -5.98 2.62
CA ALA A 23 -1.18 -5.10 2.06
C ALA A 23 -2.08 -5.90 1.13
N THR A 24 -3.38 -5.78 1.33
CA THR A 24 -4.41 -6.29 0.44
C THR A 24 -5.22 -5.13 -0.11
N SER A 25 -5.81 -5.34 -1.28
CA SER A 25 -6.74 -4.39 -1.86
C SER A 25 -7.85 -5.04 -2.65
N SER A 26 -9.03 -4.45 -2.55
CA SER A 26 -10.27 -5.05 -3.02
C SER A 26 -11.09 -4.09 -3.89
N TRP A 27 -11.99 -4.67 -4.68
CA TRP A 27 -13.01 -3.97 -5.44
C TRP A 27 -14.03 -3.23 -4.56
N ASP A 28 -14.09 -3.52 -3.26
CA ASP A 28 -14.91 -2.80 -2.27
C ASP A 28 -14.43 -1.36 -2.01
N ARG A 29 -13.33 -0.99 -2.66
CA ARG A 29 -12.62 0.28 -2.55
C ARG A 29 -11.88 0.51 -1.25
N SER A 30 -11.60 -0.57 -0.55
CA SER A 30 -10.75 -0.61 0.63
C SER A 30 -9.46 -1.37 0.34
N SER A 31 -8.39 -0.87 0.95
CA SER A 31 -7.15 -1.60 1.11
C SER A 31 -6.92 -1.84 2.58
N ILE A 32 -6.31 -2.96 2.93
CA ILE A 32 -6.06 -3.31 4.32
C ILE A 32 -4.57 -3.57 4.48
N ILE A 33 -3.98 -2.93 5.48
CA ILE A 33 -2.63 -3.26 5.93
C ILE A 33 -2.77 -4.14 7.17
N CYS A 34 -2.25 -5.35 7.08
CA CYS A 34 -2.25 -6.33 8.15
C CYS A 34 -0.81 -6.53 8.63
N ARG A 35 -0.58 -6.41 9.93
CA ARG A 35 0.68 -6.86 10.52
C ARG A 35 0.66 -8.39 10.61
N VAL A 36 1.67 -9.04 10.01
CA VAL A 36 1.87 -10.48 10.01
C VAL A 36 2.53 -10.86 11.34
N GLY A 37 1.78 -11.49 12.24
CA GLY A 37 2.20 -11.87 13.60
C GLY A 37 1.10 -12.61 14.35
N ALA A 38 1.23 -12.79 15.67
CA ALA A 38 0.27 -13.54 16.49
C ALA A 38 -1.14 -12.94 16.51
N VAL A 39 -1.27 -11.62 16.28
CA VAL A 39 -2.55 -10.92 16.13
C VAL A 39 -2.53 -10.15 14.82
N LEU A 40 -3.41 -10.53 13.89
CA LEU A 40 -3.68 -9.74 12.70
C LEU A 40 -4.39 -8.45 13.14
N VAL A 41 -3.68 -7.33 13.05
CA VAL A 41 -4.27 -6.01 13.28
C VAL A 41 -4.54 -5.39 11.91
N PRO A 42 -5.76 -5.54 11.35
CA PRO A 42 -6.11 -4.90 10.10
C PRO A 42 -6.27 -3.39 10.31
N ARG A 43 -5.68 -2.63 9.40
CA ARG A 43 -5.86 -1.20 9.27
C ARG A 43 -6.60 -0.93 7.97
N ASP A 44 -7.83 -0.42 8.06
CA ASP A 44 -8.61 -0.02 6.90
C ASP A 44 -8.04 1.27 6.33
N VAL A 45 -7.51 1.17 5.12
CA VAL A 45 -6.95 2.24 4.32
C VAL A 45 -7.98 2.55 3.23
N ARG A 46 -8.92 3.45 3.55
CA ARG A 46 -10.05 3.77 2.66
C ARG A 46 -9.64 4.63 1.46
N GLY A 47 -10.26 4.30 0.32
CA GLY A 47 -10.21 5.09 -0.91
C GLY A 47 -9.27 4.49 -1.93
N PHE A 48 -9.59 3.30 -2.42
CA PHE A 48 -8.74 2.55 -3.32
C PHE A 48 -9.54 1.87 -4.43
N SER A 49 -8.93 1.48 -5.57
CA SER A 49 -9.63 0.69 -6.60
C SER A 49 -8.70 0.04 -7.64
N GLY A 50 -7.51 -0.44 -7.25
CA GLY A 50 -6.58 -0.99 -8.23
C GLY A 50 -5.40 -1.79 -7.69
N GLN A 51 -4.29 -1.11 -7.39
CA GLN A 51 -3.00 -1.78 -7.17
C GLN A 51 -2.21 -1.24 -5.95
N VAL A 52 -1.70 -2.16 -5.13
CA VAL A 52 -0.86 -1.86 -3.94
C VAL A 52 0.59 -2.22 -4.23
N ALA A 53 1.52 -1.35 -3.82
CA ALA A 53 2.95 -1.54 -4.05
C ALA A 53 3.78 -1.14 -2.82
N TRP A 54 4.33 -2.12 -2.09
CA TRP A 54 5.29 -1.90 -1.00
C TRP A 54 6.68 -1.58 -1.52
N HIS A 55 7.40 -0.74 -0.77
CA HIS A 55 8.82 -0.49 -0.99
C HIS A 55 9.55 -0.11 0.29
N VAL A 56 10.81 -0.52 0.35
CA VAL A 56 11.72 -0.11 1.41
C VAL A 56 12.35 1.22 1.01
N MET A 57 12.04 2.28 1.74
CA MET A 57 12.75 3.54 1.58
C MET A 57 14.07 3.46 2.35
N ARG A 58 15.18 3.37 1.62
CA ARG A 58 16.51 3.66 2.18
C ARG A 58 16.77 5.16 2.06
N ARG A 59 16.77 5.87 3.19
CA ARG A 59 17.31 7.24 3.28
C ARG A 59 18.62 7.20 4.05
N VAL A 60 19.49 8.17 3.75
CA VAL A 60 20.80 8.39 4.38
C VAL A 60 20.73 8.42 5.92
N SER A 61 19.57 8.73 6.50
CA SER A 61 19.37 8.84 7.96
C SER A 61 18.37 7.83 8.56
N ALA A 62 17.64 7.04 7.76
CA ALA A 62 16.70 6.03 8.30
C ALA A 62 16.23 5.06 7.21
N THR A 63 16.00 3.80 7.61
CA THR A 63 15.24 2.81 6.84
C THR A 63 13.78 2.87 7.28
N GLY A 64 12.86 3.23 6.38
CA GLY A 64 11.42 3.21 6.66
C GLY A 64 10.65 2.51 5.55
N MET A 65 9.50 1.93 5.87
CA MET A 65 8.65 1.27 4.87
C MET A 65 7.60 2.25 4.35
N ILE A 66 7.36 2.22 3.03
CA ILE A 66 6.29 2.98 2.41
C ILE A 66 5.43 2.10 1.50
N LEU A 67 4.14 2.37 1.50
CA LEU A 67 3.16 1.72 0.63
C LEU A 67 2.61 2.75 -0.36
N LEU A 68 2.65 2.42 -1.65
CA LEU A 68 1.86 3.13 -2.66
C LEU A 68 0.55 2.42 -2.85
N THR A 69 -0.49 3.25 -2.96
CA THR A 69 -1.81 2.78 -3.33
C THR A 69 -2.32 3.59 -4.52
N ARG A 70 -2.63 2.91 -5.62
CA ARG A 70 -3.20 3.51 -6.83
C ARG A 70 -4.72 3.72 -6.69
N LEU A 71 -5.17 4.93 -6.99
CA LEU A 71 -6.55 5.26 -7.33
C LEU A 71 -6.66 5.63 -8.82
N THR A 72 -7.88 5.85 -9.30
CA THR A 72 -8.15 6.21 -10.70
C THR A 72 -7.34 7.40 -11.18
N ARG A 73 -7.31 8.51 -10.41
CA ARG A 73 -6.61 9.77 -10.76
C ARG A 73 -5.69 10.26 -9.64
N ARG A 74 -5.38 9.40 -8.68
CA ARG A 74 -4.57 9.76 -7.50
C ARG A 74 -3.66 8.62 -7.13
N ILE A 75 -2.51 8.93 -6.56
CA ILE A 75 -1.63 7.96 -5.92
C ILE A 75 -1.46 8.43 -4.48
N LYS A 76 -1.76 7.57 -3.53
CA LYS A 76 -1.50 7.85 -2.11
C LYS A 76 -0.27 7.08 -1.65
N VAL A 77 0.48 7.72 -0.77
CA VAL A 77 1.69 7.20 -0.14
C VAL A 77 1.40 7.07 1.35
N TRP A 78 1.57 5.86 1.87
CA TRP A 78 1.30 5.52 3.27
C TRP A 78 2.58 5.10 3.98
N THR A 79 2.65 5.37 5.27
CA THR A 79 3.65 4.79 6.17
C THR A 79 3.16 3.44 6.71
N GLU A 80 4.08 2.65 7.28
CA GLU A 80 3.75 1.42 7.99
C GLU A 80 2.76 1.62 9.15
N ASP A 81 2.76 2.80 9.76
CA ASP A 81 1.79 3.18 10.80
C ASP A 81 0.35 3.38 10.27
N GLY A 82 0.16 3.29 8.95
CA GLY A 82 -1.13 3.52 8.28
C GLY A 82 -1.44 5.00 8.06
N LEU A 83 -0.47 5.90 8.23
CA LEU A 83 -0.66 7.33 8.00
C LEU A 83 -0.46 7.69 6.53
N CYS A 84 -1.42 8.42 5.95
CA CYS A 84 -1.29 8.96 4.59
C CYS A 84 -0.30 10.12 4.60
N LYS A 85 0.93 9.87 4.17
CA LYS A 85 2.01 10.86 4.13
C LYS A 85 1.85 11.84 2.97
N ARG A 86 1.37 11.34 1.81
CA ARG A 86 1.24 12.16 0.60
C ARG A 86 0.10 11.66 -0.27
N THR A 87 -0.60 12.59 -0.89
CA THR A 87 -1.49 12.33 -2.02
C THR A 87 -0.93 13.04 -3.24
N ILE A 88 -0.82 12.32 -4.34
CA ILE A 88 -0.33 12.81 -5.63
C ILE A 88 -1.52 12.75 -6.58
N ASP A 89 -2.06 13.90 -6.95
CA ASP A 89 -3.09 14.02 -7.97
C ASP A 89 -2.47 13.91 -9.36
N GLN A 90 -3.13 13.18 -10.24
CA GLN A 90 -2.73 12.98 -11.63
C GLN A 90 -3.87 13.45 -12.56
N PRO A 91 -3.56 14.22 -13.61
CA PRO A 91 -4.58 14.71 -14.55
C PRO A 91 -5.24 13.58 -15.34
N HIS A 92 -4.54 12.47 -15.54
CA HIS A 92 -4.99 11.31 -16.31
C HIS A 92 -5.15 10.08 -15.42
N SER A 93 -5.85 9.07 -15.96
CA SER A 93 -5.99 7.83 -15.22
C SER A 93 -4.65 7.11 -15.11
N VAL A 94 -4.25 6.77 -13.89
CA VAL A 94 -3.06 5.96 -13.65
C VAL A 94 -3.43 4.52 -13.94
N SER A 95 -2.67 3.81 -14.77
CA SER A 95 -2.95 2.40 -15.11
C SER A 95 -2.22 1.41 -14.20
N TYR A 96 -0.99 1.74 -13.81
CA TYR A 96 -0.14 0.87 -13.00
C TYR A 96 0.82 1.72 -12.17
N ILE A 97 1.25 1.18 -11.04
CA ILE A 97 2.29 1.74 -10.19
C ILE A 97 3.38 0.69 -9.96
N ALA A 98 4.63 1.11 -10.01
CA ALA A 98 5.78 0.28 -9.69
C ALA A 98 6.82 1.13 -8.99
N TRP A 99 7.54 0.51 -8.06
CA TRP A 99 8.70 1.12 -7.46
C TRP A 99 9.95 0.84 -8.30
N LEU A 100 10.80 1.85 -8.46
CA LEU A 100 12.12 1.67 -9.05
C LEU A 100 13.02 0.95 -8.03
N PRO A 101 13.76 -0.09 -8.44
CA PRO A 101 14.60 -0.89 -7.53
C PRO A 101 15.78 -0.11 -6.94
N ASN A 102 16.17 1.00 -7.57
CA ASN A 102 17.19 1.94 -7.14
C ASN A 102 16.54 3.30 -6.88
N GLY A 103 16.40 3.68 -5.61
CA GLY A 103 15.78 4.95 -5.19
C GLY A 103 16.51 6.24 -5.59
N GLU A 104 17.31 6.21 -6.65
CA GLU A 104 18.03 7.36 -7.21
C GLU A 104 17.29 7.85 -8.45
N SER A 105 16.31 8.73 -8.23
CA SER A 105 16.04 9.76 -9.23
C SER A 105 17.16 10.79 -9.12
N ASN A 106 18.02 10.86 -10.13
CA ASN A 106 18.90 12.02 -10.37
C ASN A 106 18.08 13.32 -10.38
#